data_AF-A0A1K1LUZ8-F1
#
_entry.id   AF-A0A1K1LUZ8-F1
#
_cell.length_a   1.000
_cell.length_b   1.000
_cell.length_c   1.000
_cell.angle_alpha   90.00
_cell.angle_beta   90.00
_cell.angle_gamma   90.00
#
_symmetry.space_group_name_H-M   'P 1'
#
loop_
_entity.id
_entity.type
_entity.pdbx_description
1 polymer ?
#
loop_
_entity_poly.entity_id
_entity_poly.type
_entity_poly.pdbx_seq_one_letter_code
_entity_poly.pdbx_strand_id
1 'polypeptide(L)'
;MVIPETLESYLLSELRARLPVPQLFTDELIRLNLLYLFSQDDSASLQWVAFIESRFEISIPDHEVDYFFFSSLEHMAAVIIRHSPAVL
;
A
#
# COMPACT_ATOMS: atom_id res chain seq x y z
N MET A 1 -0.87 15.26 10.04
CA MET A 1 -0.10 14.43 10.98
C MET A 1 -0.70 13.04 10.93
N VAL A 2 -0.03 12.09 10.29
CA VAL A 2 -0.47 10.70 10.16
C VAL A 2 0.55 9.83 10.87
N ILE A 3 0.21 9.34 12.06
CA ILE A 3 1.03 8.39 12.84
C ILE A 3 1.17 7.07 12.05
N PRO A 4 2.28 6.32 12.10
CA PRO A 4 2.46 5.08 11.32
C PRO A 4 1.30 4.07 11.41
N GLU A 5 0.76 3.81 12.61
CA GLU A 5 -0.44 2.96 12.79
C GLU A 5 -1.68 3.51 12.07
N THR A 6 -1.79 4.84 11.96
CA THR A 6 -2.86 5.50 11.20
C THR A 6 -2.60 5.47 9.70
N LEU A 7 -1.33 5.43 9.26
CA LEU A 7 -0.98 5.29 7.84
C LEU A 7 -1.29 3.87 7.36
N GLU A 8 -0.93 2.83 8.11
CA GLU A 8 -1.31 1.46 7.78
C GLU A 8 -2.83 1.28 7.71
N SER A 9 -3.55 1.82 8.69
CA SER A 9 -5.02 1.78 8.70
C SER A 9 -5.61 2.53 7.51
N TYR A 10 -5.01 3.65 7.12
CA TYR A 10 -5.38 4.40 5.92
C TYR A 10 -5.14 3.59 4.63
N LEU A 11 -3.95 3.01 4.48
CA LEU A 11 -3.60 2.17 3.32
C LEU A 11 -4.54 0.96 3.22
N LEU A 12 -4.85 0.30 4.33
CA LEU A 12 -5.81 -0.81 4.35
C LEU A 12 -7.20 -0.40 3.87
N SER A 13 -7.68 0.77 4.33
CA SER A 13 -8.97 1.33 3.92
C SER A 13 -8.98 1.63 2.41
N GLU A 14 -7.92 2.25 1.90
CA GLU A 14 -7.79 2.57 0.47
C GLU A 14 -7.66 1.32 -0.41
N LEU A 15 -6.95 0.29 0.05
CA LEU A 15 -6.87 -1.00 -0.63
C LEU A 15 -8.26 -1.61 -0.83
N ARG A 16 -9.09 -1.63 0.22
CA ARG A 16 -10.47 -2.17 0.12
C ARG A 16 -11.35 -1.38 -0.86
N ALA A 17 -11.12 -0.07 -0.96
CA ALA A 17 -11.90 0.78 -1.85
C ALA A 17 -11.49 0.63 -3.33
N ARG A 18 -10.24 0.21 -3.59
CA ARG A 18 -9.63 0.26 -4.93
C ARG A 18 -9.36 -1.09 -5.54
N LEU A 19 -8.98 -2.08 -4.73
CA LEU A 19 -8.71 -3.43 -5.19
C LEU A 19 -9.96 -4.31 -5.09
N PRO A 20 -10.13 -5.27 -6.01
CA PRO A 20 -11.16 -6.28 -5.91
C PRO A 20 -10.81 -7.27 -4.78
N VAL A 21 -11.12 -6.89 -3.54
CA VAL A 21 -10.96 -7.74 -2.37
C VAL A 21 -12.18 -8.68 -2.25
N PRO A 22 -12.00 -10.00 -2.13
CA PRO A 22 -13.14 -10.90 -2.00
C PRO A 22 -13.90 -10.63 -0.70
N GLN A 23 -15.24 -10.65 -0.74
CA GLN A 23 -16.11 -10.20 0.36
C GLN A 23 -15.87 -10.90 1.71
N LEU A 24 -15.32 -12.12 1.67
CA LEU A 24 -15.03 -12.93 2.86
C LEU A 24 -13.70 -12.55 3.54
N PHE A 25 -12.86 -11.71 2.91
CA PHE A 25 -11.60 -11.28 3.50
C PHE A 25 -11.84 -10.27 4.61
N THR A 26 -11.50 -10.65 5.83
CA THR A 26 -11.34 -9.74 6.96
C THR A 26 -10.08 -8.89 6.76
N ASP A 27 -9.97 -7.81 7.51
CA ASP A 27 -8.79 -6.93 7.52
C ASP A 27 -7.48 -7.70 7.78
N GLU A 28 -7.52 -8.68 8.67
CA GLU A 28 -6.40 -9.57 8.97
C GLU A 28 -6.06 -10.47 7.78
N LEU A 29 -7.07 -11.05 7.13
CA LEU A 29 -6.85 -11.85 5.92
C LEU A 29 -6.29 -11.01 4.77
N ILE A 30 -6.70 -9.74 4.64
CA ILE A 30 -6.13 -8.82 3.65
C ILE A 30 -4.64 -8.63 3.94
N ARG A 31 -4.29 -8.28 5.18
CA ARG A 31 -2.90 -8.07 5.61
C ARG A 31 -2.01 -9.28 5.35
N LEU A 32 -2.52 -10.49 5.59
CA LEU A 32 -1.80 -11.74 5.36
C LEU A 32 -1.65 -12.11 3.87
N ASN A 33 -2.47 -11.54 2.99
CA ASN A 33 -2.56 -11.93 1.58
C ASN A 33 -2.34 -10.76 0.61
N LEU A 34 -1.70 -9.67 1.02
CA LEU A 34 -1.48 -8.48 0.17
C LEU A 34 -0.80 -8.84 -1.15
N LEU A 35 0.29 -9.61 -1.09
CA LEU A 35 1.03 -10.00 -2.28
C LEU A 35 0.16 -10.84 -3.24
N TYR A 36 -0.70 -11.70 -2.69
CA TYR A 36 -1.66 -12.47 -3.48
C TYR A 36 -2.68 -11.56 -4.16
N LEU A 37 -3.20 -10.55 -3.46
CA LEU A 37 -4.17 -9.60 -4.02
C LEU A 37 -3.56 -8.80 -5.18
N PHE A 38 -2.31 -8.36 -5.04
CA PHE A 38 -1.59 -7.65 -6.08
C PHE A 38 -1.17 -8.52 -7.26
N SER A 39 -0.92 -9.82 -7.04
CA SER A 39 -0.53 -10.75 -8.10
C SER A 39 -1.69 -11.24 -8.98
N GLN A 40 -2.94 -10.94 -8.61
CA GLN A 40 -4.10 -11.25 -9.45
C GLN A 40 -4.20 -10.33 -10.68
N ASP A 41 -3.62 -9.13 -10.61
CA ASP A 41 -3.72 -8.12 -11.66
C ASP A 41 -2.46 -7.24 -11.66
N ASP A 42 -1.60 -7.45 -12.66
CA ASP A 42 -0.37 -6.68 -12.83
C ASP A 42 -0.63 -5.17 -12.94
N SER A 43 -1.78 -4.78 -13.50
CA SER A 43 -2.15 -3.37 -13.63
C SER A 43 -2.54 -2.74 -12.29
N ALA A 44 -3.03 -3.54 -11.34
CA ALA A 44 -3.41 -3.07 -10.02
C ALA A 44 -2.21 -2.62 -9.19
N SER A 45 -1.07 -3.30 -9.32
CA SER A 45 0.19 -2.93 -8.67
C SER A 45 0.69 -1.57 -9.15
N LEU A 46 0.69 -1.35 -10.47
CA LEU A 46 1.08 -0.07 -11.08
C LEU A 46 0.14 1.07 -10.69
N GLN A 47 -1.17 0.84 -10.73
CA GLN A 47 -2.16 1.83 -10.33
C GLN A 47 -2.07 2.18 -8.84
N TRP A 48 -1.75 1.20 -8.00
CA TRP A 48 -1.57 1.40 -6.57
C TRP A 48 -0.35 2.26 -6.26
N VAL A 49 0.79 2.00 -6.91
CA VAL A 49 1.99 2.82 -6.78
C VAL A 49 1.72 4.25 -7.24
N ALA A 50 1.11 4.42 -8.42
CA ALA A 50 0.75 5.74 -8.93
C ALA A 50 -0.21 6.50 -8.00
N PHE A 51 -1.15 5.77 -7.36
CA PHE A 51 -2.03 6.35 -6.35
C PHE A 51 -1.23 6.85 -5.13
N ILE A 52 -0.31 6.04 -4.60
CA ILE A 52 0.52 6.42 -3.45
C ILE A 52 1.35 7.66 -3.79
N GLU A 53 2.08 7.63 -4.91
CA GLU A 53 2.91 8.75 -5.36
C GLU A 53 2.10 10.04 -5.49
N SER A 54 0.93 9.97 -6.14
CA SER A 54 0.03 11.11 -6.27
C SER A 54 -0.55 11.58 -4.93
N ARG A 55 -0.90 10.65 -4.03
CA ARG A 55 -1.60 10.96 -2.78
C ARG A 55 -0.70 11.63 -1.75
N PHE A 56 0.58 11.23 -1.72
CA PHE A 56 1.58 11.69 -0.76
C PHE A 56 2.60 12.66 -1.39
N GLU A 57 2.42 13.00 -2.66
CA GLU A 57 3.29 13.91 -3.42
C GLU A 57 4.76 13.46 -3.37
N ILE A 58 4.97 12.15 -3.56
CA ILE A 58 6.29 11.51 -3.56
C ILE A 58 6.58 10.84 -4.90
N SER A 59 7.85 10.50 -5.11
CA SER A 59 8.27 9.57 -6.16
C SER A 59 9.00 8.41 -5.50
N ILE A 60 8.49 7.20 -5.67
CA ILE A 60 9.08 5.98 -5.12
C ILE A 60 10.03 5.41 -6.18
N PRO A 61 11.33 5.24 -5.87
CA PRO A 61 12.26 4.64 -6.82
C PRO A 61 11.83 3.22 -7.22
N ASP A 62 11.97 2.86 -8.49
CA ASP A 62 11.58 1.54 -9.02
C ASP A 62 12.13 0.35 -8.23
N HIS A 63 13.33 0.48 -7.67
CA HIS A 63 13.97 -0.58 -6.88
C HIS A 63 13.34 -0.79 -5.50
N GLU A 64 12.56 0.17 -5.00
CA GLU A 64 11.76 0.02 -3.78
C GLU A 64 10.36 -0.53 -4.07
N VAL A 65 9.95 -0.59 -5.34
CA VAL A 65 8.66 -1.16 -5.78
C VAL A 65 8.85 -2.64 -6.12
N ASP A 66 9.10 -3.46 -5.09
CA ASP A 66 9.35 -4.89 -5.22
C ASP A 66 8.26 -5.75 -4.55
N TYR A 67 8.46 -7.08 -4.52
CA TYR A 67 7.52 -7.98 -3.85
C TYR A 67 7.39 -7.71 -2.35
N PHE A 68 8.42 -7.16 -1.69
CA PHE A 68 8.34 -6.82 -0.27
C PHE A 68 7.43 -5.61 -0.06
N PHE A 69 7.50 -4.61 -0.94
CA PHE A 69 6.57 -3.46 -0.94
C PHE A 69 5.11 -3.89 -0.98
N PHE A 70 4.76 -4.86 -1.83
CA PHE A 70 3.39 -5.37 -1.94
C PHE A 70 3.02 -6.44 -0.90
N SER A 71 3.94 -6.84 -0.03
CA SER A 71 3.70 -7.90 0.96
C SER A 71 3.25 -7.40 2.34
N SER A 72 3.50 -6.12 2.66
CA SER A 72 3.26 -5.59 4.01
C SER A 72 2.90 -4.11 3.99
N LEU A 73 1.82 -3.75 4.70
CA LEU A 73 1.44 -2.35 4.92
C LEU A 73 2.46 -1.59 5.75
N GLU A 74 3.09 -2.26 6.72
CA GLU A 74 4.13 -1.66 7.55
C GLU A 74 5.34 -1.26 6.68
N HIS A 75 5.77 -2.17 5.80
CA HIS A 75 6.89 -1.89 4.90
C HIS A 75 6.54 -0.78 3.91
N MET A 76 5.33 -0.83 3.35
CA MET A 76 4.80 0.20 2.46
C MET A 76 4.75 1.57 3.15
N ALA A 77 4.26 1.63 4.40
CA ALA A 77 4.22 2.85 5.21
C ALA A 77 5.64 3.39 5.48
N ALA A 78 6.60 2.51 5.78
CA ALA A 78 7.99 2.91 6.01
C ALA A 78 8.63 3.52 4.74
N VAL A 79 8.36 2.95 3.56
CA VAL A 79 8.78 3.51 2.27
C VAL A 79 8.16 4.89 2.04
N ILE A 80 6.84 5.02 2.25
CA ILE A 80 6.13 6.31 2.10
C ILE A 80 6.74 7.38 3.02
N ILE A 81 6.97 7.07 4.29
CA ILE A 81 7.54 8.01 5.26
C ILE A 81 8.97 8.43 4.87
N ARG A 82 9.78 7.51 4.35
CA ARG A 82 11.15 7.80 3.91
C ARG A 82 11.17 8.85 2.80
N HIS A 83 10.20 8.80 1.89
CA HIS A 83 10.12 9.70 0.73
C HIS A 83 9.18 10.90 0.95
N SER A 84 8.31 10.85 1.97
CA SER A 84 7.39 11.92 2.37
C SER A 84 7.66 12.37 3.81
N PRO A 85 8.73 13.14 4.07
CA PRO A 85 9.03 13.62 5.43
C PRO A 85 7.93 14.54 6.01
N ALA A 86 6.99 15.01 5.19
CA ALA A 86 5.81 15.78 5.60
C ALA A 86 4.67 14.92 6.18
N VAL A 87 4.76 13.59 6.06
CA VAL A 87 3.78 12.64 6.63
C VAL A 87 4.00 12.43 8.14
N LEU A 88 5.20 12.75 8.66
CA LEU A 88 5.53 12.86 10.09
C LEU A 88 4.89 14.10 10.73
#